data_AF-A0A812MRE6-F1
#
_entry.id   AF-A0A812MRE6-F1
#
_cell.length_a   1.000
_cell.length_b   1.000
_cell.length_c   1.000
_cell.angle_alpha   90.00
_cell.angle_beta   90.00
_cell.angle_gamma   90.00
#
_symmetry.space_group_name_H-M   'P 1'
#
loop_
_entity.id
_entity.type
_entity.pdbx_description
1 polymer ?
#
loop_
_entity_poly.entity_id
_entity_poly.type
_entity_poly.pdbx_seq_one_letter_code
_entity_poly.pdbx_strand_id
1 'polypeptide(L)'
;MAAANPAVELQRIRQEVACLRRKISSLSRTRRAEKQREANMGLNPRQVFVLLAIYVLTGDPAVALEYISAKAARERMEEADAEDKKRYVEELYFKTSLEDIASLQDPSGSRQGIYKTAQRWIARRRTRNFVCNMNAIGVAPSSEQVAEEYRKQSASSVPTTDARGLRAWSSRFRRSFAFRLGKMKAAKP
;
A
#
# COMPACT_ATOMS: atom_id res chain seq x y z
N MET A 1 -36.63 52.57 7.31
CA MET A 1 -35.94 51.29 7.08
C MET A 1 -35.33 51.34 5.69
N ALA A 2 -34.01 51.45 5.56
CA ALA A 2 -33.37 51.53 4.25
C ALA A 2 -33.47 50.16 3.55
N ALA A 3 -34.13 50.11 2.39
CA ALA A 3 -34.18 48.91 1.57
C ALA A 3 -32.76 48.54 1.15
N ALA A 4 -32.36 47.28 1.37
CA ALA A 4 -31.06 46.79 0.94
C ALA A 4 -30.91 47.00 -0.57
N ASN A 5 -29.75 47.51 -1.00
CA ASN A 5 -29.50 47.77 -2.41
C ASN A 5 -29.58 46.43 -3.18
N PRO A 6 -30.54 46.26 -4.11
CA PRO A 6 -30.78 44.98 -4.77
C PRO A 6 -29.57 44.49 -5.57
N ALA A 7 -28.69 45.40 -6.01
CA ALA A 7 -27.44 45.03 -6.70
C ALA A 7 -26.44 44.32 -5.76
N VAL A 8 -26.35 44.76 -4.50
CA VAL A 8 -25.48 44.16 -3.48
C VAL A 8 -26.00 42.78 -3.07
N GLU A 9 -27.32 42.65 -2.96
CA GLU A 9 -27.98 41.39 -2.63
C GLU A 9 -27.82 40.36 -3.76
N LEU A 10 -27.99 40.77 -5.02
CA LEU A 10 -27.72 39.92 -6.19
C LEU A 10 -26.26 39.46 -6.25
N GLN A 11 -25.30 40.32 -5.90
CA GLN A 11 -23.88 39.96 -5.88
C GLN A 11 -23.57 38.94 -4.78
N ARG A 12 -24.15 39.10 -3.59
CA ARG A 12 -24.03 38.15 -2.48
C ARG A 12 -24.61 36.79 -2.85
N ILE A 13 -25.81 36.74 -3.43
CA ILE A 13 -26.45 35.50 -3.88
C ILE A 13 -25.59 34.79 -4.93
N ARG A 14 -25.01 35.52 -5.89
CA ARG A 14 -24.10 34.93 -6.89
C ARG A 14 -22.85 34.30 -6.26
N GLN A 15 -22.27 34.94 -5.25
CA GLN A 15 -21.11 34.41 -4.52
C GLN A 15 -21.47 33.15 -3.71
N GLU A 16 -22.61 33.16 -3.02
CA GLU A 16 -23.11 32.00 -2.27
C GLU A 16 -23.40 30.81 -3.20
N VAL A 17 -24.04 31.04 -4.35
CA VAL A 17 -24.27 30.00 -5.37
C VAL A 17 -22.94 29.46 -5.91
N ALA A 18 -21.95 30.31 -6.18
CA ALA A 18 -20.62 29.87 -6.63
C ALA A 18 -19.88 29.05 -5.56
N CYS A 19 -20.05 29.40 -4.28
CA CYS A 19 -19.51 28.63 -3.15
C CYS A 19 -20.18 27.26 -3.04
N LEU A 20 -21.52 27.22 -3.09
CA LEU A 20 -22.29 25.98 -3.07
C LEU A 20 -21.95 25.06 -4.24
N ARG A 21 -21.80 25.60 -5.47
CA ARG A 21 -21.37 24.83 -6.65
C ARG A 21 -19.98 24.20 -6.46
N ARG A 22 -19.03 24.92 -5.86
CA ARG A 22 -17.71 24.38 -5.50
C ARG A 22 -17.83 23.26 -4.46
N LYS A 23 -18.66 23.44 -3.42
CA LYS A 23 -18.88 22.43 -2.38
C LYS A 23 -19.53 21.17 -2.94
N ILE A 24 -20.57 21.30 -3.77
CA ILE A 24 -21.23 20.18 -4.46
C ILE A 24 -20.23 19.43 -5.35
N SER A 25 -19.40 20.16 -6.10
CA SER A 25 -18.37 19.55 -6.97
C SER A 25 -17.34 18.78 -6.15
N SER A 26 -16.88 19.33 -5.02
CA SER A 26 -15.95 18.67 -4.12
C SER A 26 -16.56 17.40 -3.51
N LEU A 27 -17.76 17.48 -2.93
CA LEU A 27 -18.46 16.33 -2.35
C LEU A 27 -18.75 15.24 -3.39
N SER A 28 -19.13 15.62 -4.60
CA SER A 28 -19.38 14.68 -5.70
C SER A 28 -18.11 13.91 -6.09
N ARG A 29 -16.95 14.59 -6.11
CA ARG A 29 -15.66 13.94 -6.37
C ARG A 29 -15.28 13.00 -5.23
N THR A 30 -15.48 13.41 -3.98
CA THR A 30 -15.22 12.56 -2.81
C THR A 30 -16.06 11.30 -2.85
N ARG A 31 -17.38 11.42 -3.09
CA ARG A 31 -18.29 10.29 -3.17
C ARG A 31 -17.94 9.31 -4.30
N ARG A 32 -17.53 9.83 -5.47
CA ARG A 32 -17.04 8.97 -6.57
C ARG A 32 -15.76 8.23 -6.19
N ALA A 33 -14.82 8.92 -5.54
CA ALA A 33 -13.57 8.30 -5.09
C ALA A 33 -13.81 7.24 -4.01
N GLU A 34 -14.77 7.44 -3.11
CA GLU A 34 -15.17 6.47 -2.10
C GLU A 34 -15.80 5.22 -2.73
N LYS A 35 -16.77 5.40 -3.63
CA LYS A 35 -17.39 4.29 -4.37
C LYS A 35 -16.36 3.49 -5.17
N GLN A 36 -15.40 4.18 -5.78
CA GLN A 36 -14.31 3.51 -6.51
C GLN A 36 -13.37 2.76 -5.56
N ARG A 37 -13.12 3.27 -4.35
CA ARG A 37 -12.33 2.55 -3.35
C ARG A 37 -13.06 1.33 -2.82
N GLU A 38 -14.37 1.41 -2.57
CA GLU A 38 -15.19 0.26 -2.18
C GLU A 38 -15.10 -0.85 -3.23
N ALA A 39 -15.27 -0.51 -4.51
CA ALA A 39 -15.11 -1.46 -5.61
C ALA A 39 -13.69 -2.07 -5.73
N ASN A 40 -12.68 -1.41 -5.16
CA ASN A 40 -11.28 -1.83 -5.20
C ASN A 40 -10.78 -2.38 -3.87
N MET A 41 -11.66 -2.95 -3.04
CA MET A 41 -11.31 -3.53 -1.74
C MET A 41 -10.59 -2.51 -0.82
N GLY A 42 -11.02 -1.25 -0.86
CA GLY A 42 -10.44 -0.15 -0.09
C GLY A 42 -9.16 0.45 -0.67
N LEU A 43 -8.68 -0.04 -1.81
CA LEU A 43 -7.46 0.46 -2.47
C LEU A 43 -7.74 1.64 -3.40
N ASN A 44 -6.78 2.56 -3.50
CA ASN A 44 -6.78 3.58 -4.55
C ASN A 44 -6.26 3.00 -5.88
N PRO A 45 -6.51 3.66 -7.04
CA PRO A 45 -6.15 3.11 -8.34
C PRO A 45 -4.67 2.73 -8.48
N ARG A 46 -3.76 3.53 -7.92
CA ARG A 46 -2.33 3.22 -7.94
C ARG A 46 -1.99 1.97 -7.11
N GLN A 47 -2.65 1.79 -5.97
CA GLN A 47 -2.47 0.61 -5.12
C GLN A 47 -3.01 -0.65 -5.78
N VAL A 48 -4.07 -0.57 -6.58
CA VAL A 48 -4.58 -1.69 -7.38
C VAL A 48 -3.53 -2.18 -8.37
N PHE A 49 -2.84 -1.27 -9.08
CA PHE A 49 -1.73 -1.68 -9.95
C PHE A 49 -0.53 -2.26 -9.18
N VAL A 50 -0.23 -1.75 -7.98
CA VAL A 50 0.82 -2.34 -7.13
C VAL A 50 0.42 -3.74 -6.65
N LEU A 51 -0.83 -3.94 -6.27
CA LEU A 51 -1.39 -5.24 -5.91
C LEU A 51 -1.25 -6.23 -7.07
N LEU A 52 -1.64 -5.82 -8.27
CA LEU A 52 -1.51 -6.64 -9.47
C LEU A 52 -0.04 -6.97 -9.76
N ALA A 53 0.86 -5.99 -9.69
CA ALA A 53 2.29 -6.22 -9.85
C ALA A 53 2.85 -7.20 -8.79
N ILE A 54 2.39 -7.14 -7.54
CA ILE A 54 2.79 -8.10 -6.51
C ILE A 54 2.35 -9.51 -6.90
N TYR A 55 1.10 -9.68 -7.33
CA TYR A 55 0.58 -10.97 -7.77
C TYR A 55 1.39 -11.52 -8.96
N VAL A 56 1.58 -10.69 -9.99
CA VAL A 56 2.35 -11.03 -11.20
C VAL A 56 3.80 -11.44 -10.90
N LEU A 57 4.47 -10.75 -9.96
CA LEU A 57 5.88 -11.01 -9.62
C LEU A 57 6.07 -12.22 -8.69
N THR A 58 5.03 -12.61 -7.95
CA THR A 58 5.15 -13.70 -6.96
C THR A 58 4.44 -14.97 -7.39
N GLY A 59 3.44 -14.88 -8.26
CA GLY A 59 2.55 -15.98 -8.63
C GLY A 59 1.70 -16.51 -7.47
N ASP A 60 1.65 -15.81 -6.33
CA ASP A 60 1.02 -16.29 -5.12
C ASP A 60 -0.04 -15.27 -4.62
N PRO A 61 -1.34 -15.63 -4.64
CA PRO A 61 -2.42 -14.74 -4.21
C PRO A 61 -2.31 -14.40 -2.73
N ALA A 62 -1.74 -15.25 -1.87
CA ALA A 62 -1.60 -14.97 -0.44
C ALA A 62 -0.74 -13.71 -0.20
N VAL A 63 0.28 -13.47 -1.03
CA VAL A 63 1.11 -12.26 -0.94
C VAL A 63 0.31 -11.00 -1.26
N ALA A 64 -0.56 -11.10 -2.28
CA ALA A 64 -1.43 -10.03 -2.72
C ALA A 64 -2.50 -9.72 -1.64
N LEU A 65 -3.07 -10.74 -1.01
CA LEU A 65 -4.01 -10.60 0.10
C LEU A 65 -3.42 -9.90 1.32
N GLU A 66 -2.17 -10.21 1.67
CA GLU A 66 -1.45 -9.50 2.73
C GLU A 66 -1.26 -8.00 2.40
N TYR A 67 -1.02 -7.67 1.12
CA TYR A 67 -0.93 -6.27 0.68
C TYR A 67 -2.25 -5.53 0.85
N ILE A 68 -3.36 -6.16 0.43
CA ILE A 68 -4.71 -5.64 0.60
C ILE A 68 -4.96 -5.34 2.09
N SER A 69 -4.72 -6.33 2.95
CA SER A 69 -4.94 -6.23 4.39
C SER A 69 -4.09 -5.14 5.06
N ALA A 70 -2.89 -4.88 4.54
CA ALA A 70 -1.98 -3.86 5.08
C ALA A 70 -2.24 -2.44 4.55
N LYS A 71 -2.99 -2.29 3.46
CA LYS A 71 -3.19 -1.00 2.77
C LYS A 71 -4.61 -0.50 2.76
N ALA A 72 -5.58 -1.38 2.82
CA ALA A 72 -6.96 -0.99 3.00
C ALA A 72 -7.18 -0.44 4.41
N ALA A 73 -8.10 0.52 4.53
CA ALA A 73 -8.49 1.05 5.82
C ALA A 73 -9.10 -0.09 6.65
N ARG A 74 -8.61 -0.29 7.88
CA ARG A 74 -9.05 -1.36 8.80
C ARG A 74 -10.58 -1.46 8.89
N GLU A 75 -11.25 -0.31 8.97
CA GLU A 75 -12.70 -0.20 9.12
C GLU A 75 -13.51 -0.74 7.93
N ARG A 76 -12.92 -0.92 6.73
CA ARG A 76 -13.63 -1.40 5.52
C ARG A 76 -13.26 -2.82 5.13
N MET A 77 -12.35 -3.45 5.88
CA MET A 77 -11.79 -4.79 5.59
C MET A 77 -12.40 -5.89 6.44
N GLU A 78 -13.00 -5.54 7.59
CA GLU A 78 -13.61 -6.50 8.52
C GLU A 78 -14.85 -7.19 7.92
N GLU A 79 -15.41 -6.67 6.82
CA GLU A 79 -16.61 -7.22 6.18
C GLU A 79 -16.33 -8.21 5.04
N ALA A 80 -15.15 -8.17 4.40
CA ALA A 80 -14.87 -9.03 3.24
C ALA A 80 -14.05 -10.28 3.63
N ASP A 81 -14.55 -11.46 3.28
CA ASP A 81 -13.88 -12.74 3.53
C ASP A 81 -12.55 -12.84 2.74
N ALA A 82 -11.64 -13.69 3.21
CA ALA A 82 -10.38 -13.98 2.53
C ALA A 82 -10.62 -14.55 1.11
N GLU A 83 -11.67 -15.35 0.92
CA GLU A 83 -12.00 -15.93 -0.39
C GLU A 83 -12.50 -14.85 -1.37
N ASP A 84 -13.31 -13.89 -0.92
CA ASP A 84 -13.76 -12.76 -1.75
C ASP A 84 -12.57 -11.92 -2.22
N LYS A 85 -11.63 -11.65 -1.32
CA LYS A 85 -10.40 -10.91 -1.65
C LYS A 85 -9.55 -11.69 -2.65
N LYS A 86 -9.49 -13.01 -2.55
CA LYS A 86 -8.73 -13.87 -3.46
C LYS A 86 -9.35 -13.86 -4.85
N ARG A 87 -10.67 -14.09 -4.94
CA ARG A 87 -11.43 -13.98 -6.19
C ARG A 87 -11.24 -12.60 -6.82
N TYR A 88 -11.27 -11.53 -6.04
CA TYR A 88 -11.02 -10.18 -6.56
C TYR A 88 -9.64 -10.02 -7.21
N VAL A 89 -8.57 -10.54 -6.59
CA VAL A 89 -7.21 -10.48 -7.19
C VAL A 89 -7.14 -11.28 -8.48
N GLU A 90 -7.70 -12.49 -8.48
CA GLU A 90 -7.71 -13.35 -9.66
C GLU A 90 -8.51 -12.73 -10.80
N GLU A 91 -9.74 -12.25 -10.52
CA GLU A 91 -10.55 -11.53 -11.51
C GLU A 91 -9.85 -10.28 -12.04
N LEU A 92 -9.18 -9.52 -11.18
CA LEU A 92 -8.43 -8.35 -11.59
C LEU A 92 -7.32 -8.74 -12.56
N TYR A 93 -6.59 -9.83 -12.28
CA TYR A 93 -5.58 -10.36 -13.17
C TYR A 93 -6.18 -10.80 -14.52
N PHE A 94 -7.26 -11.58 -14.51
CA PHE A 94 -7.91 -12.05 -15.74
C PHE A 94 -8.53 -10.93 -16.58
N LYS A 95 -9.02 -9.86 -15.96
CA LYS A 95 -9.58 -8.68 -16.65
C LYS A 95 -8.49 -7.76 -17.22
N THR A 96 -7.24 -7.91 -16.78
CA THR A 96 -6.14 -7.05 -17.23
C THR A 96 -5.55 -7.58 -18.53
N SER A 97 -5.23 -6.67 -19.47
CA SER A 97 -4.64 -7.07 -20.75
C SER A 97 -3.25 -7.70 -20.57
N LEU A 98 -2.86 -8.60 -21.48
CA LEU A 98 -1.53 -9.21 -21.45
C LEU A 98 -0.40 -8.18 -21.60
N GLU A 99 -0.62 -7.13 -22.40
CA GLU A 99 0.32 -6.00 -22.54
C GLU A 99 0.52 -5.29 -21.20
N ASP A 100 -0.57 -5.08 -20.46
CA ASP A 100 -0.51 -4.46 -19.15
C ASP A 100 0.24 -5.33 -18.15
N ILE A 101 0.00 -6.65 -18.16
CA ILE A 101 0.73 -7.61 -17.32
C ILE A 101 2.21 -7.61 -17.65
N ALA A 102 2.57 -7.67 -18.94
CA ALA A 102 3.96 -7.67 -19.40
C ALA A 102 4.72 -6.42 -18.92
N SER A 103 4.09 -5.24 -19.04
CA SER A 103 4.67 -3.98 -18.57
C SER A 103 4.78 -3.86 -17.03
N LEU A 104 4.13 -4.74 -16.27
CA LEU A 104 4.31 -4.86 -14.81
C LEU A 104 5.44 -5.85 -14.46
N GLN A 105 5.82 -6.75 -15.35
CA GLN A 105 6.98 -7.64 -15.17
C GLN A 105 8.28 -6.94 -15.55
N ASP A 106 8.29 -6.25 -16.70
CA ASP A 106 9.42 -5.48 -17.19
C ASP A 106 9.02 -4.01 -17.42
N PRO A 107 9.08 -3.18 -16.36
CA PRO A 107 8.54 -1.83 -16.41
C PRO A 107 9.45 -0.86 -17.15
N SER A 108 8.96 -0.34 -18.29
CA SER A 108 9.49 0.87 -18.91
C SER A 108 8.62 2.09 -18.56
N GLY A 109 9.23 3.28 -18.61
CA GLY A 109 8.52 4.56 -18.46
C GLY A 109 7.71 4.72 -17.16
N SER A 110 6.42 5.03 -17.28
CA SER A 110 5.55 5.46 -16.18
C SER A 110 5.25 4.38 -15.14
N ARG A 111 5.42 3.09 -15.47
CA ARG A 111 5.13 1.95 -14.56
C ARG A 111 6.29 1.56 -13.65
N GLN A 112 7.47 2.15 -13.85
CA GLN A 112 8.65 1.86 -13.02
C GLN A 112 8.41 2.16 -11.52
N GLY A 113 7.63 3.19 -11.22
CA GLY A 113 7.27 3.53 -9.84
C GLY A 113 6.36 2.49 -9.17
N ILE A 114 5.49 1.84 -9.93
CA ILE A 114 4.59 0.76 -9.45
C ILE A 114 5.43 -0.47 -9.13
N TYR A 115 6.27 -0.89 -10.09
CA TYR A 115 7.16 -2.03 -9.93
C TYR A 115 8.12 -1.90 -8.75
N LYS A 116 8.81 -0.76 -8.63
CA LYS A 116 9.71 -0.50 -7.48
C LYS A 116 8.96 -0.55 -6.15
N THR A 117 7.68 -0.13 -6.13
CA THR A 117 6.84 -0.22 -4.94
C THR A 117 6.47 -1.67 -4.61
N ALA A 118 6.11 -2.45 -5.62
CA ALA A 118 5.81 -3.89 -5.49
C ALA A 118 7.04 -4.68 -5.01
N GLN A 119 8.20 -4.51 -5.66
CA GLN A 119 9.45 -5.14 -5.23
C GLN A 119 9.82 -4.79 -3.78
N ARG A 120 9.70 -3.50 -3.41
CA ARG A 120 9.95 -3.06 -2.04
C ARG A 120 9.00 -3.72 -1.04
N TRP A 121 7.73 -3.89 -1.40
CA TRP A 121 6.77 -4.60 -0.57
C TRP A 121 7.15 -6.08 -0.39
N ILE A 122 7.42 -6.77 -1.50
CA ILE A 122 7.83 -8.18 -1.50
C ILE A 122 9.10 -8.39 -0.67
N ALA A 123 10.11 -7.55 -0.85
CA ALA A 123 11.35 -7.60 -0.08
C ALA A 123 11.08 -7.39 1.42
N ARG A 124 10.30 -6.37 1.81
CA ARG A 124 9.91 -6.16 3.22
C ARG A 124 9.23 -7.38 3.81
N ARG A 125 8.28 -7.98 3.08
CA ARG A 125 7.54 -9.16 3.54
C ARG A 125 8.47 -10.36 3.70
N ARG A 126 9.31 -10.67 2.71
CA ARG A 126 10.26 -11.80 2.77
C ARG A 126 11.24 -11.63 3.93
N THR A 127 11.83 -10.43 4.09
CA THR A 127 12.72 -10.13 5.21
C THR A 127 12.00 -10.22 6.56
N ARG A 128 10.73 -9.80 6.63
CA ARG A 128 9.90 -9.95 7.84
C ARG A 128 9.74 -11.43 8.18
N ASN A 129 9.39 -12.27 7.22
CA ASN A 129 9.20 -13.71 7.41
C ASN A 129 10.51 -14.39 7.84
N PHE A 130 11.63 -14.02 7.22
CA PHE A 130 12.96 -14.47 7.65
C PHE A 130 13.22 -14.13 9.13
N VAL A 131 12.98 -12.88 9.55
CA VAL A 131 13.15 -12.47 10.95
C VAL A 131 12.20 -13.23 11.89
N CYS A 132 10.95 -13.44 11.50
CA CYS A 132 10.00 -14.25 12.27
C CYS A 132 10.49 -15.68 12.45
N ASN A 133 10.95 -16.33 11.37
CA ASN A 133 11.41 -17.72 11.39
C ASN A 133 12.66 -17.87 12.27
N MET A 134 13.63 -16.95 12.14
CA MET A 134 14.82 -16.93 12.98
C MET A 134 14.46 -16.72 14.45
N ASN A 135 13.56 -15.78 14.75
CA ASN A 135 13.11 -15.56 16.13
C ASN A 135 12.36 -16.76 16.70
N ALA A 136 11.62 -17.51 15.88
CA ALA A 136 10.87 -18.70 16.31
C ALA A 136 11.80 -19.84 16.75
N ILE A 137 12.97 -19.99 16.11
CA ILE A 137 14.02 -20.94 16.53
C ILE A 137 14.96 -20.38 17.61
N GLY A 138 14.63 -19.20 18.13
CA GLY A 138 15.37 -18.60 19.22
C GLY A 138 16.59 -17.77 18.82
N VAL A 139 16.73 -17.39 17.54
CA VAL A 139 17.87 -16.64 17.03
C VAL A 139 17.45 -15.24 16.62
N ALA A 140 18.07 -14.21 17.19
CA ALA A 140 17.91 -12.84 16.71
C ALA A 140 18.90 -12.57 15.57
N PRO A 141 18.46 -12.44 14.30
CA PRO A 141 19.39 -12.23 13.19
C PRO A 141 20.12 -10.90 13.34
N SER A 142 21.36 -10.80 12.85
CA SER A 142 22.14 -9.57 12.90
C SER A 142 21.56 -8.47 11.97
N SER A 143 22.01 -7.22 12.13
CA SER A 143 21.59 -6.14 11.22
C SER A 143 22.04 -6.38 9.79
N GLU A 144 23.20 -7.00 9.60
CA GLU A 144 23.76 -7.35 8.30
C GLU A 144 22.94 -8.45 7.62
N GLN A 145 22.59 -9.52 8.34
CA GLN A 145 21.75 -10.60 7.82
C GLN A 145 20.38 -10.08 7.34
N VAL A 146 19.73 -9.22 8.14
CA VAL A 146 18.44 -8.62 7.75
C VAL A 146 18.57 -7.73 6.51
N ALA A 147 19.67 -6.96 6.42
CA ALA A 147 19.93 -6.10 5.27
C ALA A 147 20.26 -6.89 4.00
N GLU A 148 21.03 -7.97 4.13
CA GLU A 148 21.38 -8.87 3.03
C GLU A 148 20.15 -9.58 2.50
N GLU A 149 19.30 -10.13 3.39
CA GLU A 149 18.08 -10.80 2.99
C GLU A 149 17.11 -9.85 2.26
N TYR A 150 17.08 -8.58 2.67
CA TYR A 150 16.35 -7.54 1.96
C TYR A 150 16.93 -7.23 0.57
N ARG A 151 18.27 -7.16 0.45
CA ARG A 151 18.98 -6.90 -0.81
C ARG A 151 18.76 -8.00 -1.84
N LYS A 152 18.70 -9.27 -1.43
CA LYS A 152 18.41 -10.40 -2.34
C LYS A 152 17.11 -10.20 -3.14
N GLN A 153 16.17 -9.42 -2.61
CA GLN A 153 14.80 -9.30 -3.12
C GLN A 153 14.47 -7.92 -3.69
N SER A 154 15.36 -6.93 -3.55
CA SER A 154 15.11 -5.61 -4.09
C SER A 154 16.35 -5.02 -4.73
N ALA A 155 16.19 -4.47 -5.93
CA ALA A 155 17.16 -3.56 -6.54
C ALA A 155 17.22 -2.19 -5.82
N SER A 156 16.45 -2.00 -4.74
CA SER A 156 16.47 -0.80 -3.91
C SER A 156 17.76 -0.76 -3.11
N SER A 157 18.47 0.37 -3.17
CA SER A 157 19.63 0.62 -2.32
C SER A 157 19.22 0.59 -0.84
N VAL A 158 19.52 -0.52 -0.16
CA VAL A 158 19.80 -0.47 1.28
C VAL A 158 21.03 0.42 1.41
N PRO A 159 21.10 1.38 2.37
CA PRO A 159 22.28 2.22 2.54
C PRO A 159 23.52 1.33 2.60
N THR A 160 24.39 1.55 1.61
CA THR A 160 25.60 0.79 1.38
C THR A 160 26.71 1.34 2.28
N THR A 161 27.42 0.38 2.88
CA THR A 161 28.78 0.40 3.45
C THR A 161 29.04 0.78 4.90
N ASP A 162 28.24 1.59 5.62
CA ASP A 162 28.57 1.92 7.01
C ASP A 162 27.80 1.08 8.06
N ALA A 163 28.52 0.53 9.05
CA ALA A 163 27.90 -0.27 10.11
C ALA A 163 26.87 0.54 10.95
N ARG A 164 27.00 1.86 11.00
CA ARG A 164 26.05 2.75 11.69
C ARG A 164 24.74 2.88 10.89
N GLY A 165 24.80 3.14 9.58
CA GLY A 165 23.64 3.18 8.70
C GLY A 165 22.89 1.85 8.66
N LEU A 166 23.60 0.72 8.60
CA LEU A 166 22.99 -0.61 8.65
C LEU A 166 22.22 -0.84 9.96
N ARG A 167 22.79 -0.50 11.12
CA ARG A 167 22.11 -0.60 12.42
C ARG A 167 20.89 0.32 12.51
N ALA A 168 21.02 1.56 12.04
CA ALA A 168 19.91 2.51 12.05
C ALA A 168 18.75 2.04 11.15
N TRP A 169 19.08 1.53 9.96
CA TRP A 169 18.10 0.97 9.03
C TRP A 169 17.43 -0.28 9.61
N SER A 170 18.18 -1.25 10.14
CA SER A 170 17.62 -2.49 10.70
C SER A 170 16.72 -2.20 11.91
N SER A 171 17.11 -1.24 12.75
CA SER A 171 16.30 -0.77 13.88
C SER A 171 14.98 -0.16 13.42
N ARG A 172 14.99 0.66 12.35
CA ARG A 172 13.75 1.22 11.76
C ARG A 172 12.88 0.13 11.16
N PHE A 173 13.48 -0.82 10.42
CA PHE A 173 12.78 -1.97 9.85
C PHE A 173 12.08 -2.77 10.96
N ARG A 174 12.81 -3.17 11.99
CA ARG A 174 12.27 -3.96 13.11
C ARG A 174 11.15 -3.24 13.85
N ARG A 175 11.32 -1.94 14.11
CA ARG A 175 10.28 -1.11 14.72
C ARG A 175 9.00 -1.07 13.89
N SER A 176 9.10 -1.01 12.57
CA SER A 176 7.92 -0.99 11.68
C SER A 176 7.05 -2.26 11.76
N PHE A 177 7.62 -3.35 12.28
CA PHE A 177 6.93 -4.62 12.50
C PHE A 177 6.85 -5.02 13.98
N ALA A 178 7.13 -4.09 14.89
CA ALA A 178 7.15 -4.32 16.33
C ALA A 178 8.05 -5.48 16.80
N PHE A 179 9.08 -5.85 16.02
CA PHE A 179 10.09 -6.81 16.43
C PHE A 179 10.96 -6.20 17.54
N ARG A 180 10.70 -6.58 18.79
CA ARG A 180 11.49 -6.13 19.95
C ARG A 180 12.74 -6.99 20.08
N LEU A 181 13.91 -6.35 20.10
CA LEU A 181 15.14 -6.99 20.59
C LEU A 181 14.91 -7.42 22.05
N GLY A 182 15.13 -8.69 22.36
CA GLY A 182 15.06 -9.22 23.72
C GLY A 182 13.67 -9.67 24.23
N LYS A 183 12.60 -9.62 23.43
CA LYS A 183 11.35 -10.33 23.75
C LYS A 183 11.16 -11.51 22.80
N MET A 184 11.96 -12.54 23.04
CA MET A 184 11.69 -13.89 22.54
C MET A 184 10.46 -14.40 23.29
N LYS A 185 9.25 -14.05 22.85
CA LYS A 185 8.12 -14.91 23.16
C LYS A 185 8.25 -16.08 22.19
N ALA A 186 8.83 -17.18 22.69
CA ALA A 186 8.59 -18.48 22.09
C ALA A 186 7.09 -18.57 21.83
N ALA A 187 6.70 -18.77 20.57
CA ALA A 187 5.36 -19.22 20.28
C ALA A 187 5.20 -20.51 21.10
N LYS A 188 4.25 -20.54 22.05
CA LYS A 188 3.87 -21.81 22.65
C LYS A 188 3.37 -22.70 21.49
N PRO A 189 3.73 -23.99 21.50
CA PRO A 189 3.26 -24.94 20.51
C PRO A 189 1.73 -24.98 20.47
#